data_AF-A0A1V5NBX5-F1
#
_entry.id   AF-A0A1V5NBX5-F1
#
_cell.length_a   1.000
_cell.length_b   1.000
_cell.length_c   1.000
_cell.angle_alpha   90.00
_cell.angle_beta   90.00
_cell.angle_gamma   90.00
#
_symmetry.space_group_name_H-M   'P 1'
#
loop_
_entity.id
_entity.type
_entity.pdbx_description
1 polymer ?
#
loop_
_entity_poly.entity_id
_entity_poly.type
_entity_poly.pdbx_seq_one_letter_code
_entity_poly.pdbx_strand_id
1 'polypeptide(L)'
;MYREVDAIYNKASFILSFNEGIFNPEFKTGTLESDQKFLENMVIFSVIMEGIFFYSAFAVMFGFQRLGKMSGSAEQIQYIMRDESQHLNFGIELINTIKAEQPEVWTPEFQQRAIDLVREGVDLEIKFATTVFPKGIFGLNAEGFQDYIQHIADRRLQRIGLPVQYGSTNPFPWMSEAVDLNKEKNFFETRVIEYQTGGTLEW
;
A
#
# COMPACT_ATOMS: atom_id res chain seq x y z
N MET A 1 11.84 -12.14 13.57
CA MET A 1 11.56 -10.70 13.52
C MET A 1 10.06 -10.37 13.40
N TYR A 2 9.33 -10.70 12.32
CA TYR A 2 7.89 -10.32 12.24
C TYR A 2 6.97 -10.99 13.29
N ARG A 3 7.42 -12.13 13.84
CA ARG A 3 6.69 -12.92 14.87
C ARG A 3 6.94 -12.44 16.32
N GLU A 4 7.72 -11.39 16.51
CA GLU A 4 8.13 -10.90 17.85
C GLU A 4 7.39 -9.62 18.25
N VAL A 5 6.78 -8.92 17.30
CA VAL A 5 6.05 -7.67 17.54
C VAL A 5 4.61 -7.87 17.09
N ASP A 6 3.66 -7.85 18.04
CA ASP A 6 2.25 -8.15 17.78
C ASP A 6 1.66 -7.32 16.64
N ALA A 7 1.97 -6.02 16.59
CA ALA A 7 1.45 -5.14 15.55
C ALA A 7 1.97 -5.47 14.14
N ILE A 8 3.15 -6.10 14.03
CA ILE A 8 3.69 -6.62 12.76
C ILE A 8 3.10 -8.00 12.48
N TYR A 9 3.07 -8.86 13.49
CA TYR A 9 2.54 -10.22 13.39
C TYR A 9 1.09 -10.22 12.94
N ASN A 10 0.23 -9.39 13.54
CA ASN A 10 -1.20 -9.35 13.23
C ASN A 10 -1.45 -8.92 11.78
N LYS A 11 -0.72 -7.92 11.27
CA LYS A 11 -0.77 -7.54 9.84
C LYS A 11 -0.35 -8.69 8.94
N ALA A 12 0.77 -9.33 9.25
CA ALA A 12 1.27 -10.44 8.44
C ALA A 12 0.31 -11.64 8.48
N SER A 13 -0.21 -11.98 9.66
CA SER A 13 -1.17 -13.06 9.85
C SER A 13 -2.46 -12.80 9.09
N PHE A 14 -2.98 -11.56 9.14
CA PHE A 14 -4.15 -11.15 8.38
C PHE A 14 -3.95 -11.35 6.88
N ILE A 15 -2.84 -10.87 6.30
CA ILE A 15 -2.59 -11.07 4.85
C ILE A 15 -2.42 -12.57 4.53
N LEU A 16 -1.63 -13.28 5.32
CA LEU A 16 -1.30 -14.68 5.04
C LEU A 16 -2.49 -15.62 5.18
N SER A 17 -3.51 -15.30 6.00
CA SER A 17 -4.71 -16.13 6.07
C SER A 17 -5.49 -16.20 4.75
N PHE A 18 -5.30 -15.24 3.83
CA PHE A 18 -5.96 -15.26 2.52
C PHE A 18 -5.17 -16.04 1.46
N ASN A 19 -3.97 -16.53 1.78
CA ASN A 19 -3.30 -17.53 0.95
C ASN A 19 -3.90 -18.92 1.15
N GLU A 20 -4.53 -19.16 2.32
CA GLU A 20 -5.12 -20.45 2.65
C GLU A 20 -6.28 -20.76 1.70
N GLY A 21 -6.08 -21.81 0.91
CA GLY A 21 -7.01 -22.27 -0.11
C GLY A 21 -6.73 -21.72 -1.49
N ILE A 22 -6.14 -20.52 -1.68
CA ILE A 22 -5.66 -20.10 -3.02
C ILE A 22 -4.41 -20.89 -3.41
N PHE A 23 -3.51 -21.14 -2.45
CA PHE A 23 -2.29 -21.93 -2.67
C PHE A 23 -2.52 -23.44 -2.54
N ASN A 24 -3.77 -23.88 -2.35
CA ASN A 24 -4.09 -25.30 -2.41
C ASN A 24 -3.95 -25.76 -3.88
N PRO A 25 -3.13 -26.79 -4.19
CA PRO A 25 -3.00 -27.30 -5.56
C PRO A 25 -4.31 -27.72 -6.23
N GLU A 26 -5.33 -28.06 -5.42
CA GLU A 26 -6.66 -28.45 -5.90
C GLU A 26 -7.60 -27.25 -6.13
N PHE A 27 -7.20 -26.03 -5.75
CA PHE A 27 -8.01 -24.84 -5.96
C PHE A 27 -8.18 -24.53 -7.44
N LYS A 28 -9.43 -24.30 -7.84
CA LYS A 28 -9.80 -23.93 -9.20
C LYS A 28 -10.93 -22.90 -9.16
N THR A 29 -10.81 -21.89 -10.00
CA THR A 29 -11.90 -20.98 -10.36
C THR A 29 -12.96 -21.71 -11.20
N GLY A 30 -14.14 -21.12 -11.35
CA GLY A 30 -15.27 -21.66 -12.12
C GLY A 30 -16.51 -21.99 -11.30
N THR A 31 -16.51 -21.68 -10.00
CA THR A 31 -17.73 -21.63 -9.17
C THR A 31 -17.79 -20.26 -8.50
N LEU A 32 -19.01 -19.77 -8.23
CA LEU A 32 -19.20 -18.47 -7.58
C LEU A 32 -18.36 -18.32 -6.30
N GLU A 33 -18.32 -19.36 -5.46
CA GLU A 33 -17.56 -19.36 -4.22
C GLU A 33 -16.04 -19.26 -4.47
N SER A 34 -15.50 -20.08 -5.38
CA SER A 34 -14.07 -20.05 -5.71
C SER A 34 -13.67 -18.73 -6.38
N ASP A 35 -14.52 -18.18 -7.23
CA ASP A 35 -14.25 -16.94 -7.96
C ASP A 35 -14.29 -15.74 -7.01
N GLN A 36 -15.25 -15.71 -6.07
CA GLN A 36 -15.27 -14.73 -4.97
C GLN A 36 -14.05 -14.88 -4.06
N LYS A 37 -13.60 -16.12 -3.76
CA LYS A 37 -12.39 -16.35 -2.98
C LYS A 37 -11.13 -15.81 -3.68
N PHE A 38 -11.02 -16.00 -5.00
CA PHE A 38 -9.94 -15.43 -5.79
C PHE A 38 -10.00 -13.90 -5.79
N LEU A 39 -11.18 -13.32 -5.97
CA LEU A 39 -11.37 -11.88 -5.96
C LEU A 39 -11.08 -11.26 -4.57
N GLU A 40 -11.44 -11.96 -3.49
CA GLU A 40 -11.13 -11.56 -2.11
C GLU A 40 -9.61 -11.51 -1.90
N ASN A 41 -8.88 -12.50 -2.40
CA ASN A 41 -7.42 -12.49 -2.38
C ASN A 41 -6.84 -11.28 -3.13
N MET A 42 -7.37 -10.94 -4.32
CA MET A 42 -6.94 -9.74 -5.05
C MET A 42 -7.19 -8.44 -4.26
N VAL A 43 -8.32 -8.33 -3.56
CA VAL A 43 -8.59 -7.19 -2.66
C VAL A 43 -7.53 -7.13 -1.55
N ILE A 44 -7.22 -8.26 -0.92
CA ILE A 44 -6.25 -8.32 0.18
C ILE A 44 -4.84 -7.88 -0.27
N PHE A 45 -4.34 -8.45 -1.37
CA PHE A 45 -2.98 -8.18 -1.80
C PHE A 45 -2.84 -6.82 -2.49
N SER A 46 -3.69 -6.51 -3.47
CA SER A 46 -3.54 -5.27 -4.24
C SER A 46 -4.09 -4.06 -3.50
N VAL A 47 -5.28 -4.15 -2.90
CA VAL A 47 -5.95 -3.00 -2.30
C VAL A 47 -5.41 -2.71 -0.90
N ILE A 48 -5.20 -3.75 -0.07
CA ILE A 48 -4.82 -3.57 1.34
C ILE A 48 -3.30 -3.62 1.52
N MET A 49 -2.63 -4.72 1.14
CA MET A 49 -1.18 -4.85 1.34
C MET A 49 -0.40 -3.80 0.53
N GLU A 50 -0.53 -3.83 -0.79
CA GLU A 50 0.18 -2.89 -1.67
C GLU A 50 -0.45 -1.49 -1.61
N GLY A 51 -1.78 -1.40 -1.60
CA GLY A 51 -2.50 -0.13 -1.69
C GLY A 51 -2.55 0.70 -0.41
N ILE A 52 -2.50 0.08 0.78
CA ILE A 52 -2.62 0.75 2.09
C ILE A 52 -1.34 0.57 2.92
N PHE A 53 -0.92 -0.66 3.21
CA PHE A 53 0.21 -0.90 4.13
C PHE A 53 1.52 -0.34 3.58
N PHE A 54 1.82 -0.56 2.30
CA PHE A 54 3.02 -0.01 1.68
C PHE A 54 2.98 1.52 1.56
N TYR A 55 1.85 2.11 1.17
CA TYR A 55 1.71 3.57 1.07
C TYR A 55 1.81 4.29 2.42
N SER A 56 1.38 3.65 3.52
CA SER A 56 1.63 4.10 4.89
C SER A 56 3.13 4.13 5.19
N ALA A 57 3.87 3.06 4.87
CA ALA A 57 5.32 2.99 5.07
C ALA A 57 6.09 3.99 4.19
N PHE A 58 5.65 4.24 2.95
CA PHE A 58 6.27 5.22 2.05
C PHE A 58 6.18 6.64 2.62
N ALA A 59 5.05 7.01 3.22
CA ALA A 59 4.90 8.32 3.88
C ALA A 59 5.92 8.48 5.01
N VAL A 60 6.23 7.43 5.76
CA VAL A 60 7.27 7.51 6.79
C VAL A 60 8.65 7.78 6.18
N MET A 61 9.04 7.02 5.16
CA MET A 61 10.37 7.11 4.55
C MET A 61 10.60 8.45 3.86
N PHE A 62 9.60 8.98 3.16
CA PHE A 62 9.71 10.29 2.53
C PHE A 62 9.61 11.43 3.54
N GLY A 63 8.94 11.22 4.68
CA GLY A 63 9.04 12.14 5.82
C GLY A 63 10.48 12.30 6.31
N PHE A 64 11.25 11.20 6.41
CA PHE A 64 12.68 11.27 6.71
C PHE A 64 13.47 11.99 5.61
N GLN A 65 13.19 11.69 4.35
CA GLN A 65 13.85 12.35 3.21
C GLN A 65 13.69 13.87 3.25
N ARG A 66 12.49 14.36 3.56
CA ARG A 66 12.20 15.80 3.66
C ARG A 66 12.96 16.49 4.79
N LEU A 67 13.37 15.75 5.81
CA LEU A 67 14.24 16.23 6.87
C LEU A 67 15.75 16.10 6.53
N GLY A 68 16.08 15.73 5.29
CA GLY A 68 17.45 15.46 4.86
C GLY A 68 18.05 14.21 5.49
N LYS A 69 17.21 13.28 5.97
CA LYS A 69 17.62 12.04 6.64
C LYS A 69 17.32 10.83 5.77
N MET A 70 18.16 9.81 5.90
CA MET A 70 17.97 8.51 5.23
C MET A 70 17.83 8.62 3.69
N SER A 71 18.45 9.62 3.06
CA SER A 71 18.21 9.95 1.64
C SER A 71 18.48 8.79 0.69
N GLY A 72 19.53 7.99 0.93
CA GLY A 72 19.82 6.80 0.12
C GLY A 72 18.75 5.71 0.27
N SER A 73 18.23 5.48 1.48
CA SER A 73 17.11 4.56 1.70
C SER A 73 15.82 5.09 1.09
N ALA A 74 15.58 6.40 1.18
CA ALA A 74 14.41 7.02 0.57
C ALA A 74 14.44 6.93 -0.96
N GLU A 75 15.61 7.08 -1.59
CA GLU A 75 15.77 6.89 -3.04
C GLU A 75 15.44 5.45 -3.47
N GLN A 76 15.92 4.44 -2.72
CA GLN A 76 15.53 3.05 -2.98
C GLN A 76 14.01 2.84 -2.86
N ILE A 77 13.40 3.45 -1.84
CA ILE A 77 11.95 3.39 -1.62
C ILE A 77 11.18 4.14 -2.71
N GLN A 78 11.75 5.16 -3.36
CA GLN A 78 11.13 5.81 -4.52
C GLN A 78 10.99 4.85 -5.69
N TYR A 79 12.01 4.03 -5.97
CA TYR A 79 11.94 2.99 -7.01
C TYR A 79 10.89 1.93 -6.65
N ILE A 80 10.86 1.47 -5.40
CA ILE A 80 9.85 0.51 -4.94
C ILE A 80 8.45 1.11 -5.09
N MET A 81 8.22 2.36 -4.66
CA MET A 81 6.92 3.01 -4.81
C MET A 81 6.49 3.13 -6.27
N ARG A 82 7.43 3.37 -7.20
CA ARG A 82 7.12 3.40 -8.63
C ARG A 82 6.57 2.04 -9.09
N ASP A 83 7.21 0.96 -8.68
CA ASP A 83 6.79 -0.40 -9.06
C ASP A 83 5.45 -0.75 -8.38
N GLU A 84 5.29 -0.44 -7.09
CA GLU A 84 4.02 -0.64 -6.35
C GLU A 84 2.86 0.20 -6.90
N SER A 85 3.13 1.33 -7.54
CA SER A 85 2.10 2.09 -8.26
C SER A 85 1.56 1.32 -9.47
N GLN A 86 2.42 0.55 -10.15
CA GLN A 86 2.02 -0.31 -11.26
C GLN A 86 1.30 -1.56 -10.76
N HIS A 87 1.79 -2.19 -9.69
CA HIS A 87 1.14 -3.36 -9.09
C HIS A 87 -0.28 -3.03 -8.63
N LEU A 88 -0.45 -1.93 -7.90
CA LEU A 88 -1.76 -1.45 -7.47
C LEU A 88 -2.68 -1.15 -8.65
N ASN A 89 -2.19 -0.47 -9.69
CA ASN A 89 -3.01 -0.16 -10.87
C ASN A 89 -3.43 -1.44 -11.61
N PHE A 90 -2.52 -2.40 -11.76
CA PHE A 90 -2.82 -3.69 -12.36
C PHE A 90 -3.86 -4.46 -11.53
N GLY A 91 -3.69 -4.55 -10.21
CA GLY A 91 -4.63 -5.23 -9.33
C GLY A 91 -6.02 -4.61 -9.34
N ILE A 92 -6.12 -3.27 -9.33
CA ILE A 92 -7.39 -2.54 -9.51
C ILE A 92 -8.04 -2.87 -10.85
N GLU A 93 -7.26 -2.85 -11.94
CA GLU A 93 -7.78 -3.14 -13.28
C GLU A 93 -8.26 -4.59 -13.38
N LEU A 94 -7.52 -5.53 -12.79
CA LEU A 94 -7.89 -6.95 -12.74
C LEU A 94 -9.20 -7.16 -11.97
N ILE A 95 -9.34 -6.54 -10.79
CA ILE A 95 -10.59 -6.57 -10.01
C ILE A 95 -11.75 -6.04 -10.84
N ASN A 96 -11.59 -4.86 -11.47
CA ASN A 96 -12.65 -4.25 -12.27
C ASN A 96 -12.99 -5.05 -13.53
N THR A 97 -12.00 -5.66 -14.18
CA THR A 97 -12.19 -6.53 -15.34
C THR A 97 -12.97 -7.78 -14.95
N ILE A 98 -12.58 -8.46 -13.86
CA ILE A 98 -13.30 -9.64 -13.35
C ILE A 98 -14.76 -9.29 -13.05
N LYS A 99 -15.00 -8.17 -12.36
CA LYS A 99 -16.37 -7.70 -12.08
C LYS A 99 -17.19 -7.42 -13.35
N ALA A 100 -16.54 -6.91 -14.40
CA ALA A 100 -17.22 -6.59 -15.66
C ALA A 100 -17.53 -7.86 -16.47
N GLU A 101 -16.63 -8.84 -16.48
CA GLU A 101 -16.77 -10.09 -17.21
C GLU A 101 -17.63 -11.13 -16.46
N GLN A 102 -17.65 -11.07 -15.12
CA GLN A 102 -18.38 -11.97 -14.22
C GLN A 102 -19.19 -11.16 -13.17
N PRO A 103 -20.24 -10.43 -13.57
CA PRO A 103 -20.98 -9.55 -12.66
C PRO A 103 -21.61 -10.28 -11.46
N GLU A 104 -21.87 -11.59 -11.58
CA GLU A 104 -22.41 -12.44 -10.53
C GLU A 104 -21.49 -12.56 -9.31
N VAL A 105 -20.17 -12.36 -9.45
CA VAL A 105 -19.25 -12.42 -8.31
C VAL A 105 -19.32 -11.16 -7.45
N TRP A 106 -19.83 -10.05 -7.98
CA TRP A 106 -19.84 -8.73 -7.32
C TRP A 106 -21.16 -8.42 -6.59
N THR A 107 -21.64 -9.39 -5.81
CA THR A 107 -22.90 -9.26 -5.06
C THR A 107 -22.81 -8.18 -3.97
N PRO A 108 -23.94 -7.64 -3.48
CA PRO A 108 -23.95 -6.70 -2.36
C PRO A 108 -23.25 -7.25 -1.11
N GLU A 109 -23.37 -8.54 -0.84
CA GLU A 109 -22.73 -9.22 0.28
C GLU A 109 -21.20 -9.24 0.11
N PHE A 110 -20.73 -9.52 -1.12
CA PHE A 110 -19.29 -9.49 -1.41
C PHE A 110 -18.71 -8.06 -1.34
N GLN A 111 -19.47 -7.06 -1.80
CA GLN A 111 -19.09 -5.65 -1.66
C GLN A 111 -18.94 -5.26 -0.20
N GLN A 112 -19.89 -5.65 0.66
CA GLN A 112 -19.81 -5.40 2.09
C GLN A 112 -18.61 -6.14 2.71
N ARG A 113 -18.36 -7.39 2.31
CA ARG A 113 -17.19 -8.16 2.74
C ARG A 113 -15.88 -7.45 2.38
N ALA A 114 -15.74 -6.94 1.15
CA ALA A 114 -14.56 -6.19 0.73
C ALA A 114 -14.37 -4.90 1.55
N ILE A 115 -15.46 -4.17 1.85
CA ILE A 115 -15.42 -2.99 2.73
C ILE A 115 -14.93 -3.37 4.13
N ASP A 116 -15.46 -4.45 4.71
CA ASP A 116 -15.10 -4.89 6.05
C ASP A 116 -13.63 -5.33 6.14
N LEU A 117 -13.11 -6.01 5.12
CA LEU A 117 -11.69 -6.35 5.03
C LEU A 117 -10.80 -5.11 4.94
N VAL A 118 -11.21 -4.09 4.18
CA VAL A 118 -10.47 -2.83 4.11
C VAL A 118 -10.50 -2.11 5.45
N ARG A 119 -11.63 -2.13 6.18
CA ARG A 119 -11.73 -1.57 7.54
C ARG A 119 -10.81 -2.29 8.51
N GLU A 120 -10.79 -3.61 8.51
CA GLU A 120 -9.87 -4.41 9.32
C GLU A 120 -8.40 -4.08 9.00
N GLY A 121 -8.07 -3.98 7.71
CA GLY A 121 -6.74 -3.54 7.27
C GLY A 121 -6.38 -2.15 7.80
N VAL A 122 -7.29 -1.18 7.70
CA VAL A 122 -7.08 0.18 8.24
C VAL A 122 -6.82 0.14 9.75
N ASP A 123 -7.60 -0.61 10.52
CA ASP A 123 -7.43 -0.72 11.97
C ASP A 123 -6.08 -1.34 12.34
N LEU A 124 -5.68 -2.40 11.62
CA LEU A 124 -4.36 -3.04 11.79
C LEU A 124 -3.22 -2.06 11.47
N GLU A 125 -3.35 -1.26 10.41
CA GLU A 125 -2.34 -0.28 10.02
C GLU A 125 -2.23 0.88 11.02
N ILE A 126 -3.36 1.38 11.51
CA ILE A 126 -3.38 2.40 12.58
C ILE A 126 -2.73 1.85 13.84
N LYS A 127 -3.05 0.61 14.22
CA LYS A 127 -2.44 -0.04 15.38
C LYS A 127 -0.93 -0.20 15.20
N PHE A 128 -0.49 -0.56 14.01
CA PHE A 128 0.93 -0.62 13.66
C PHE A 128 1.60 0.76 13.76
N ALA A 129 1.07 1.77 13.09
CA ALA A 129 1.64 3.12 13.09
C ALA A 129 1.74 3.71 14.50
N THR A 130 0.70 3.55 15.33
CA THR A 130 0.70 4.03 16.73
C THR A 130 1.64 3.24 17.64
N THR A 131 1.88 1.96 17.35
CA THR A 131 2.86 1.14 18.09
C THR A 131 4.30 1.54 17.75
N VAL A 132 4.58 1.82 16.47
CA VAL A 132 5.90 2.23 16.00
C VAL A 132 6.23 3.67 16.40
N PHE A 133 5.22 4.56 16.40
CA PHE A 133 5.37 5.98 16.70
C PHE A 133 4.48 6.42 17.87
N PRO A 134 4.70 5.92 19.10
CA PRO A 134 3.82 6.19 20.25
C PRO A 134 3.81 7.67 20.67
N LYS A 135 4.82 8.45 20.26
CA LYS A 135 4.91 9.91 20.50
C LYS A 135 4.71 10.73 19.22
N GLY A 136 4.30 10.09 18.12
CA GLY A 136 4.28 10.69 16.80
C GLY A 136 5.65 10.74 16.10
N ILE A 137 5.66 11.21 14.85
CA ILE A 137 6.85 11.43 14.03
C ILE A 137 6.63 12.64 13.10
N PHE A 138 7.69 13.37 12.74
CA PHE A 138 7.63 14.52 11.81
C PHE A 138 6.67 15.65 12.21
N GLY A 139 6.39 15.81 13.51
CA GLY A 139 5.42 16.79 14.00
C GLY A 139 3.96 16.34 13.85
N LEU A 140 3.72 15.10 13.44
CA LEU A 140 2.40 14.48 13.40
C LEU A 140 2.22 13.53 14.58
N ASN A 141 1.06 13.64 15.21
CA ASN A 141 0.59 12.72 16.24
C ASN A 141 -0.08 11.49 15.60
N ALA A 142 -0.62 10.60 16.44
CA ALA A 142 -1.36 9.42 15.98
C ALA A 142 -2.53 9.76 15.06
N GLU A 143 -3.22 10.89 15.29
CA GLU A 143 -4.38 11.32 14.50
C GLU A 143 -3.99 11.62 13.05
N GLY A 144 -2.85 12.28 12.83
CA GLY A 144 -2.35 12.55 11.47
C GLY A 144 -2.06 11.26 10.67
N PHE A 145 -1.58 10.20 11.31
CA PHE A 145 -1.42 8.91 10.61
C PHE A 145 -2.76 8.26 10.31
N GLN A 146 -3.68 8.29 11.26
CA GLN A 146 -5.03 7.76 11.07
C GLN A 146 -5.73 8.45 9.89
N ASP A 147 -5.70 9.78 9.83
CA ASP A 147 -6.30 10.54 8.72
C ASP A 147 -5.70 10.15 7.37
N TYR A 148 -4.39 9.97 7.30
CA TYR A 148 -3.74 9.54 6.06
C TYR A 148 -4.12 8.11 5.65
N ILE A 149 -4.10 7.16 6.59
CA ILE A 149 -4.45 5.76 6.33
C ILE A 149 -5.91 5.65 5.86
N GLN A 150 -6.81 6.41 6.50
CA GLN A 150 -8.22 6.49 6.10
C GLN A 150 -8.38 7.16 4.73
N HIS A 151 -7.65 8.25 4.47
CA HIS A 151 -7.65 8.93 3.18
C HIS A 151 -7.22 8.01 2.03
N ILE A 152 -6.13 7.25 2.20
CA ILE A 152 -5.69 6.32 1.15
C ILE A 152 -6.69 5.18 0.97
N ALA A 153 -7.27 4.64 2.04
CA ALA A 153 -8.26 3.56 2.00
C ALA A 153 -9.50 3.96 1.20
N ASP A 154 -10.06 5.15 1.45
CA ASP A 154 -11.21 5.65 0.69
C ASP A 154 -10.90 5.77 -0.80
N ARG A 155 -9.70 6.25 -1.15
CA ARG A 155 -9.26 6.31 -2.55
C ARG A 155 -9.12 4.93 -3.18
N ARG A 156 -8.72 3.90 -2.42
CA ARG A 156 -8.65 2.52 -2.94
C ARG A 156 -10.04 1.93 -3.16
N LEU A 157 -10.96 2.12 -2.20
CA LEU A 157 -12.36 1.68 -2.32
C LEU A 157 -13.05 2.29 -3.53
N GLN A 158 -12.90 3.60 -3.73
CA GLN A 158 -13.48 4.29 -4.89
C GLN A 158 -12.98 3.72 -6.23
N ARG A 159 -11.69 3.36 -6.32
CA ARG A 159 -11.08 2.79 -7.54
C ARG A 159 -11.66 1.43 -7.94
N ILE A 160 -12.24 0.69 -6.99
CA ILE A 160 -12.97 -0.56 -7.24
C ILE A 160 -14.48 -0.39 -7.13
N GLY A 161 -14.99 0.85 -7.20
CA GLY A 161 -16.42 1.16 -7.25
C GLY A 161 -17.16 1.01 -5.93
N LEU A 162 -16.46 1.01 -4.79
CA LEU A 162 -17.03 0.98 -3.45
C LEU A 162 -17.15 2.40 -2.85
N PRO A 163 -18.13 2.64 -1.98
CA PRO A 163 -18.33 3.96 -1.37
C PRO A 163 -17.23 4.32 -0.38
N VAL A 164 -17.04 5.63 -0.20
CA VAL A 164 -16.19 6.23 0.85
C VAL A 164 -16.67 5.77 2.23
N GLN A 165 -15.74 5.48 3.13
CA GLN A 165 -16.00 4.98 4.48
C GLN A 165 -15.64 5.99 5.57
N TYR A 166 -14.61 6.81 5.37
CA TYR A 166 -14.07 7.67 6.43
C TYR A 166 -14.24 9.17 6.14
N GLY A 167 -13.95 9.62 4.92
CA GLY A 167 -14.02 11.04 4.55
C GLY A 167 -12.85 11.88 5.06
N SER A 168 -11.75 11.25 5.48
CA SER A 168 -10.60 11.93 6.08
C SER A 168 -9.76 12.71 5.06
N THR A 169 -9.25 13.87 5.48
CA THR A 169 -8.37 14.71 4.65
C THR A 169 -6.96 14.13 4.56
N ASN A 170 -6.22 14.44 3.49
CA ASN A 170 -4.81 14.05 3.39
C ASN A 170 -3.90 15.00 4.20
N PRO A 171 -3.26 14.55 5.30
CA PRO A 171 -2.34 15.39 6.07
C PRO A 171 -0.94 15.48 5.44
N PHE A 172 -0.67 14.69 4.39
CA PHE A 172 0.59 14.68 3.65
C PHE A 172 0.37 15.10 2.18
N PRO A 173 0.11 16.38 1.89
CA PRO A 173 -0.12 16.84 0.51
C PRO A 173 1.07 16.55 -0.41
N TRP A 174 2.29 16.59 0.15
CA TRP A 174 3.53 16.28 -0.56
C TRP A 174 3.66 14.80 -0.97
N MET A 175 2.87 13.87 -0.41
CA MET A 175 2.85 12.49 -0.91
C MET A 175 2.28 12.41 -2.32
N SER A 176 1.32 13.28 -2.67
CA SER A 176 0.80 13.35 -4.05
C SER A 176 1.87 13.84 -5.02
N GLU A 177 2.66 14.84 -4.62
CA GLU A 177 3.81 15.35 -5.39
C GLU A 177 4.87 14.27 -5.62
N ALA A 178 5.20 13.47 -4.59
CA ALA A 178 6.18 12.40 -4.70
C ALA A 178 5.72 11.28 -5.66
N VAL A 179 4.41 10.99 -5.68
CA VAL A 179 3.83 10.01 -6.62
C VAL A 179 3.86 10.55 -8.06
N ASP A 180 3.60 11.84 -8.27
CA ASP A 180 3.58 12.43 -9.60
C ASP A 180 5.00 12.67 -10.17
N LEU A 181 5.96 13.11 -9.36
CA LEU A 181 7.38 13.23 -9.76
C LEU A 181 7.99 11.90 -10.22
N ASN A 182 7.52 10.78 -9.66
CA ASN A 182 7.98 9.44 -10.04
C ASN A 182 7.47 8.98 -11.41
N LYS A 183 6.40 9.58 -11.95
CA LYS A 183 5.97 9.32 -13.33
C LYS A 183 6.90 9.95 -14.37
N GLU A 184 7.63 11.01 -13.99
CA GLU A 184 8.45 11.79 -14.93
C GLU A 184 9.91 11.35 -14.99
N LYS A 185 10.47 10.71 -13.95
CA LYS A 185 11.89 10.36 -13.93
C LYS A 185 12.21 9.07 -14.70
N ASN A 186 12.76 9.23 -15.90
CA ASN A 186 13.44 8.17 -16.62
C ASN A 186 14.86 7.95 -16.07
N PHE A 187 15.28 6.68 -15.92
CA PHE A 187 16.61 6.31 -15.40
C PHE A 187 17.77 6.94 -16.20
N PHE A 188 17.54 7.21 -17.48
CA PHE A 188 18.52 7.84 -18.38
C PHE A 188 18.55 9.38 -18.31
N GLU A 189 17.59 10.00 -17.63
CA GLU A 189 17.46 11.46 -17.53
C GLU A 189 18.01 12.01 -16.21
N THR A 190 18.27 11.14 -15.24
CA THR A 190 18.92 11.54 -14.00
C THR A 190 20.41 11.67 -14.25
N ARG A 191 20.90 12.92 -14.26
CA ARG A 191 22.32 13.24 -14.44
C ARG A 191 23.13 12.51 -13.37
N VAL A 192 24.04 11.62 -13.77
CA VAL A 192 24.98 10.94 -12.87
C VAL A 192 25.80 12.00 -12.14
N ILE A 193 25.54 12.19 -10.85
CA ILE A 193 26.25 13.16 -10.00
C ILE A 193 27.49 12.55 -9.34
N GLU A 194 27.62 11.22 -9.38
CA GLU A 194 28.81 10.49 -8.94
C GLU A 194 29.80 10.32 -10.09
N TYR A 195 30.49 11.40 -10.42
CA TYR A 195 31.90 11.27 -10.78
C TYR A 195 32.70 11.87 -9.62
N GLN A 196 33.05 11.06 -8.62
CA GLN A 196 34.34 11.28 -7.98
C GLN A 196 35.39 10.88 -9.01
N THR A 197 35.80 11.82 -9.86
CA THR A 197 37.15 11.80 -10.43
C THR A 197 38.09 11.57 -9.26
N GLY A 198 38.70 10.38 -9.21
CA GLY A 198 39.61 9.98 -8.14
C GLY A 198 40.55 11.13 -7.82
N GLY A 199 40.47 11.60 -6.57
CA GLY A 199 41.35 12.64 -6.07
C GLY A 199 42.78 12.25 -6.36
N THR A 200 43.50 13.11 -7.06
CA THR A 200 44.96 13.07 -7.12
C THR A 200 45.48 12.97 -5.68
N LEU A 201 46.06 11.82 -5.33
CA LEU A 201 46.87 11.68 -4.14
C LEU A 201 48.13 12.52 -4.35
N GLU A 202 48.21 13.67 -3.69
CA GLU A 202 49.48 14.36 -3.50
C GLU A 202 50.26 13.61 -2.40
N TRP A 203 51.44 13.13 -2.77
CA TRP A 203 52.48 12.66 -1.85
C TRP A 203 53.62 13.67 -1.86
#